data_AF-A0AAD4BJT2-F1
#
_entry.id   AF-A0AAD4BJT2-F1
#
_cell.length_a   1.000
_cell.length_b   1.000
_cell.length_c   1.000
_cell.angle_alpha   90.00
_cell.angle_beta   90.00
_cell.angle_gamma   90.00
#
_symmetry.space_group_name_H-M   'P 1'
#
loop_
_entity.id
_entity.type
_entity.pdbx_description
1 polymer ?
#
loop_
_entity_poly.entity_id
_entity_poly.type
_entity_poly.pdbx_seq_one_letter_code
_entity_poly.pdbx_strand_id
1 'polypeptide(L)'
;MSSVARISRHQPEMQPTELSSRPTSCSRIPTFVPLVETPEMVGWMGPGRHIMTYNIRAKREFNLVLCHPDDGSVESWTAEGSADKMRADFVCWEPRVKKLLALIPSTLNWKLMDRAPLSTWINKNGKLALLGDSCHPMLPYRAQGSAMAVEDAAVLGNLFSRLSSPAQIAPLLRAYESIRYDRATATQASSRLNQHIFHLPDGPE
;
A
#
# COMPACT_ATOMS: atom_id res chain seq x y z
N MET A 1 -10.33 -1.09 -3.85
CA MET A 1 -10.15 -0.72 -2.43
C MET A 1 -9.04 -1.56 -1.82
N SER A 2 -8.51 -1.16 -0.67
CA SER A 2 -7.71 -2.04 0.19
C SER A 2 -8.24 -2.04 1.63
N SER A 3 -8.32 -3.21 2.24
CA SER A 3 -8.46 -3.38 3.68
C SER A 3 -7.09 -3.65 4.30
N VAL A 4 -6.77 -2.97 5.39
CA VAL A 4 -5.53 -3.20 6.14
C VAL A 4 -5.82 -3.58 7.57
N ALA A 5 -5.11 -4.61 8.01
CA ALA A 5 -5.20 -5.16 9.35
C ALA A 5 -3.83 -5.48 9.90
N ARG A 6 -3.75 -5.54 11.22
CA ARG A 6 -2.55 -5.94 11.95
C ARG A 6 -2.93 -6.97 13.01
N ILE A 7 -2.06 -7.95 13.19
CA ILE A 7 -2.18 -8.95 14.24
C ILE A 7 -0.99 -8.77 15.18
N SER A 8 -1.26 -8.42 16.44
CA SER A 8 -0.25 -8.27 17.48
C SER A 8 0.16 -9.64 18.04
N ARG A 9 1.44 -9.79 18.37
CA ARG A 9 1.95 -10.99 19.06
C ARG A 9 1.87 -10.92 20.58
N HIS A 10 1.58 -9.75 21.16
CA HIS A 10 1.53 -9.54 22.62
C HIS A 10 0.11 -9.58 23.18
N GLN A 11 -0.05 -10.33 24.27
CA GLN A 11 -1.21 -10.26 25.16
C GLN A 11 -1.16 -8.92 25.94
N PRO A 12 -2.28 -8.21 26.15
CA PRO A 12 -2.38 -7.41 27.35
C PRO A 12 -2.39 -8.37 28.55
N GLU A 13 -1.75 -8.00 29.66
CA GLU A 13 -2.03 -8.59 30.96
C GLU A 13 -3.54 -8.45 31.23
N MET A 14 -4.32 -9.49 30.93
CA MET A 14 -5.74 -9.53 31.27
C MET A 14 -5.91 -10.20 32.62
N GLN A 15 -6.56 -9.47 33.53
CA GLN A 15 -7.15 -10.00 34.75
C GLN A 15 -8.05 -11.21 34.42
N PRO A 16 -8.10 -12.23 35.29
CA PRO A 16 -8.70 -13.51 34.96
C PRO A 16 -10.23 -13.49 35.14
N THR A 17 -10.96 -12.85 34.24
CA THR A 17 -12.40 -13.10 34.05
C THR A 17 -12.82 -12.69 32.64
N GLU A 18 -12.85 -13.68 31.74
CA GLU A 18 -13.80 -13.86 30.62
C GLU A 18 -13.14 -14.68 29.50
N LEU A 19 -13.37 -15.99 29.56
CA LEU A 19 -12.97 -16.95 28.54
C LEU A 19 -13.98 -16.88 27.38
N SER A 20 -13.71 -16.07 26.35
CA SER A 20 -14.37 -16.17 25.04
C SER A 20 -13.35 -16.57 23.98
N SER A 21 -13.57 -17.75 23.40
CA SER A 21 -12.58 -18.55 22.69
C SER A 21 -12.29 -18.10 21.26
N ARG A 22 -11.53 -17.00 21.09
CA ARG A 22 -10.84 -16.70 19.82
C ARG A 22 -9.32 -16.63 20.07
N PRO A 23 -8.48 -17.39 19.35
CA PRO A 23 -7.05 -17.18 19.42
C PRO A 23 -6.73 -15.76 18.95
N THR A 24 -6.05 -14.98 19.79
CA THR A 24 -5.71 -13.57 19.52
C THR A 24 -4.31 -13.40 18.93
N SER A 25 -3.56 -14.50 18.72
CA SER A 25 -2.16 -14.45 18.25
C SER A 25 -1.85 -15.54 17.23
N CYS A 26 -1.22 -15.14 16.11
CA CYS A 26 -0.76 -16.04 15.04
C CYS A 26 0.27 -17.06 15.53
N SER A 27 1.11 -16.74 16.52
CA SER A 27 2.20 -17.63 16.96
C SER A 27 1.73 -18.92 17.64
N ARG A 28 0.45 -18.98 18.04
CA ARG A 28 -0.15 -20.17 18.68
C ARG A 28 -0.76 -21.16 17.67
N ILE A 29 -0.75 -20.83 16.38
CA ILE A 29 -1.28 -21.70 15.32
C ILE A 29 -0.09 -22.30 14.55
N PRO A 30 0.18 -23.62 14.65
CA PRO A 30 1.37 -24.23 14.05
C PRO A 30 1.56 -23.93 12.55
N THR A 31 0.45 -23.85 11.80
CA THR A 31 0.47 -23.52 10.37
C THR A 31 1.02 -22.12 10.05
N PHE A 32 1.06 -21.21 11.02
CA PHE A 32 1.51 -19.82 10.85
C PHE A 32 2.92 -19.55 11.36
N VAL A 33 3.53 -20.49 12.08
CA VAL A 33 4.89 -20.33 12.59
C VAL A 33 5.88 -19.94 11.47
N PRO A 34 5.89 -20.60 10.29
CA PRO A 34 6.81 -20.20 9.22
C PRO A 34 6.54 -18.80 8.67
N LEU A 35 5.27 -18.39 8.59
CA LEU A 35 4.82 -17.09 8.09
C LEU A 35 5.25 -15.93 9.00
N VAL A 36 5.28 -16.17 10.31
CA VAL A 36 5.56 -15.13 11.29
C VAL A 36 7.03 -15.17 11.72
N GLU A 37 7.65 -16.34 11.92
CA GLU A 37 9.05 -16.42 12.37
C GLU A 37 10.05 -16.04 11.29
N THR A 38 9.75 -16.32 10.03
CA THR A 38 10.61 -15.94 8.90
C THR A 38 10.25 -14.51 8.47
N PRO A 39 11.19 -13.55 8.45
CA PRO A 39 10.92 -12.17 8.05
C PRO A 39 10.79 -12.02 6.53
N GLU A 40 9.87 -12.78 5.93
CA GLU A 40 9.56 -12.75 4.51
C GLU A 40 8.25 -12.04 4.24
N MET A 41 8.11 -11.54 3.01
CA MET A 41 6.86 -11.04 2.49
C MET A 41 6.16 -12.18 1.75
N VAL A 42 4.92 -12.48 2.12
CA VAL A 42 4.12 -13.51 1.46
C VAL A 42 2.93 -12.86 0.78
N GLY A 43 2.79 -13.12 -0.52
CA GLY A 43 1.67 -12.68 -1.35
C GLY A 43 0.79 -13.85 -1.77
N TRP A 44 -0.53 -13.67 -1.71
CA TRP A 44 -1.52 -14.54 -2.33
C TRP A 44 -2.25 -13.76 -3.41
N MET A 45 -2.25 -14.28 -4.64
CA MET A 45 -2.92 -13.67 -5.79
C MET A 45 -4.12 -14.53 -6.17
N GLY A 46 -5.20 -13.90 -6.64
CA GLY A 46 -6.39 -14.58 -7.11
C GLY A 46 -7.30 -13.66 -7.92
N PRO A 47 -8.44 -14.18 -8.41
CA PRO A 47 -9.34 -13.43 -9.29
C PRO A 47 -9.82 -12.11 -8.67
N GLY A 48 -9.39 -11.00 -9.28
CA GLY A 48 -9.78 -9.64 -8.86
C GLY A 48 -9.26 -9.20 -7.48
N ARG A 49 -8.46 -10.03 -6.78
CA ARG A 49 -8.07 -9.79 -5.38
C ARG A 49 -6.68 -10.31 -5.07
N HIS A 50 -5.97 -9.68 -4.14
CA HIS A 50 -4.72 -10.23 -3.61
C HIS A 50 -4.51 -9.82 -2.16
N ILE A 51 -3.65 -10.56 -1.47
CA ILE A 51 -3.24 -10.30 -0.10
C ILE A 51 -1.72 -10.21 -0.06
N MET A 52 -1.18 -9.18 0.58
CA MET A 52 0.24 -9.06 0.91
C MET A 52 0.39 -9.08 2.43
N THR A 53 1.33 -9.88 2.93
CA THR A 53 1.62 -9.97 4.37
C THR A 53 3.11 -9.90 4.65
N TYR A 54 3.46 -9.30 5.79
CA TYR A 54 4.85 -9.17 6.23
C TYR A 54 4.95 -8.81 7.71
N ASN A 55 6.09 -9.14 8.31
CA ASN A 55 6.41 -8.78 9.69
C ASN A 55 6.79 -7.29 9.80
N ILE A 56 6.32 -6.63 10.85
CA ILE A 56 6.71 -5.26 11.22
C ILE A 56 7.08 -5.19 12.71
N ARG A 57 7.66 -4.05 13.12
CA ARG A 57 8.04 -3.77 14.52
C ARG A 57 8.85 -4.89 15.16
N ALA A 58 9.93 -5.32 14.50
CA ALA A 58 10.78 -6.43 14.94
C ALA A 58 9.97 -7.71 15.24
N LYS A 59 9.11 -8.10 14.30
CA LYS A 59 8.22 -9.27 14.37
C LYS A 59 7.14 -9.20 15.46
N ARG A 60 6.98 -8.10 16.20
CA ARG A 60 5.92 -7.98 17.22
C ARG A 60 4.52 -7.85 16.63
N GLU A 61 4.43 -7.42 15.38
CA GLU A 61 3.17 -7.26 14.65
C GLU A 61 3.30 -7.88 13.26
N PHE A 62 2.22 -8.51 12.79
CA PHE A 62 2.09 -9.05 11.46
C PHE A 62 1.08 -8.21 10.67
N ASN A 63 1.53 -7.60 9.58
CA ASN A 63 0.73 -6.69 8.78
C ASN A 63 0.09 -7.45 7.61
N LEU A 64 -1.17 -7.14 7.31
CA LEU A 64 -1.92 -7.68 6.19
C LEU A 64 -2.53 -6.54 5.38
N VAL A 65 -2.31 -6.58 4.07
CA VAL A 65 -2.92 -5.67 3.09
C VAL A 65 -3.73 -6.50 2.11
N LEU A 66 -5.04 -6.30 2.08
CA LEU A 66 -5.97 -7.03 1.24
C LEU A 66 -6.51 -6.08 0.19
N CYS A 67 -6.20 -6.32 -1.08
CA CYS A 67 -6.68 -5.53 -2.20
C CYS A 67 -7.87 -6.24 -2.84
N HIS A 68 -9.00 -5.56 -2.96
CA HIS A 68 -10.24 -6.10 -3.50
C HIS A 68 -11.04 -5.03 -4.26
N PRO A 69 -12.05 -5.42 -5.07
CA PRO A 69 -12.90 -4.47 -5.79
C PRO A 69 -13.51 -3.42 -4.86
N ASP A 70 -13.67 -2.21 -5.37
CA ASP A 70 -14.39 -1.14 -4.66
C ASP A 70 -15.89 -1.47 -4.62
N ASP A 71 -16.53 -1.18 -3.49
CA ASP A 71 -17.94 -1.41 -3.23
C ASP A 71 -18.76 -0.10 -3.24
N GLY A 72 -18.11 1.03 -3.56
CA GLY A 72 -18.72 2.35 -3.55
C GLY A 72 -18.52 3.12 -2.24
N SER A 73 -17.65 2.67 -1.33
CA SER A 73 -17.37 3.37 -0.09
C SER A 73 -16.82 4.79 -0.30
N VAL A 74 -17.06 5.65 0.70
CA VAL A 74 -16.52 7.01 0.75
C VAL A 74 -14.99 6.96 0.89
N GLU A 75 -14.31 7.90 0.25
CA GLU A 75 -12.87 8.10 0.43
C GLU A 75 -12.60 8.58 1.87
N SER A 76 -11.89 7.76 2.64
CA SER A 76 -11.50 8.08 4.01
C SER A 76 -10.21 7.37 4.37
N TRP A 77 -9.34 8.08 5.08
CA TRP A 77 -8.08 7.54 5.59
C TRP A 77 -8.27 6.74 6.90
N THR A 78 -9.45 6.85 7.53
CA THR A 78 -9.76 6.25 8.84
C THR A 78 -11.09 5.49 8.84
N ALA A 79 -11.65 5.17 7.67
CA ALA A 79 -12.90 4.41 7.63
C ALA A 79 -12.70 3.02 8.23
N GLU A 80 -13.47 2.72 9.27
CA GLU A 80 -13.56 1.38 9.80
C GLU A 80 -14.25 0.48 8.76
N GLY A 81 -13.53 -0.57 8.36
CA GLY A 81 -14.04 -1.64 7.52
C GLY A 81 -14.68 -2.74 8.35
N SER A 82 -15.64 -3.43 7.77
CA SER A 82 -16.24 -4.63 8.36
C SER A 82 -15.31 -5.84 8.18
N ALA A 83 -14.84 -6.40 9.31
CA ALA A 83 -14.08 -7.64 9.29
C ALA A 83 -14.89 -8.81 8.69
N ASP A 84 -16.22 -8.82 8.87
CA ASP A 84 -17.09 -9.86 8.31
C ASP A 84 -17.20 -9.74 6.78
N LYS A 85 -17.36 -8.52 6.28
CA LYS A 85 -17.34 -8.26 4.83
C LYS A 85 -16.02 -8.69 4.21
N MET A 86 -14.91 -8.31 4.84
CA MET A 86 -13.58 -8.74 4.41
C MET A 86 -13.49 -10.26 4.39
N ARG A 87 -13.93 -10.99 5.43
CA ARG A 87 -13.90 -12.47 5.42
C ARG A 87 -14.74 -13.08 4.30
N ALA A 88 -15.90 -12.48 4.01
CA ALA A 88 -16.78 -12.94 2.92
C ALA A 88 -16.10 -12.83 1.54
N ASP A 89 -15.30 -11.79 1.31
CA ASP A 89 -14.55 -11.60 0.06
C ASP A 89 -13.50 -12.70 -0.21
N PHE A 90 -13.10 -13.46 0.81
CA PHE A 90 -12.03 -14.46 0.73
C PHE A 90 -12.51 -15.88 1.10
N VAL A 91 -13.82 -16.16 1.05
CA VAL A 91 -14.39 -17.46 1.48
C VAL A 91 -13.87 -18.67 0.68
N CYS A 92 -13.59 -18.48 -0.62
CA CYS A 92 -13.08 -19.53 -1.51
C CYS A 92 -11.55 -19.65 -1.50
N TRP A 93 -10.84 -18.88 -0.66
CA TRP A 93 -9.38 -18.88 -0.63
C TRP A 93 -8.81 -20.02 0.21
N GLU A 94 -7.51 -20.26 0.03
CA GLU A 94 -6.80 -21.37 0.65
C GLU A 94 -6.86 -21.32 2.21
N PRO A 95 -6.76 -22.48 2.89
CA PRO A 95 -7.04 -22.58 4.33
C PRO A 95 -6.22 -21.64 5.23
N ARG A 96 -4.97 -21.31 4.87
CA ARG A 96 -4.13 -20.41 5.67
C ARG A 96 -4.68 -18.99 5.67
N VAL A 97 -5.12 -18.50 4.51
CA VAL A 97 -5.74 -17.18 4.38
C VAL A 97 -6.98 -17.11 5.27
N LYS A 98 -7.91 -18.06 5.14
CA LYS A 98 -9.15 -18.06 5.95
C LYS A 98 -8.87 -18.05 7.46
N LYS A 99 -7.89 -18.85 7.91
CA LYS A 99 -7.47 -18.87 9.31
C LYS A 99 -6.82 -17.54 9.75
N LEU A 100 -6.07 -16.84 8.89
CA LEU A 100 -5.47 -15.53 9.21
C LEU A 100 -6.56 -14.47 9.35
N LEU A 101 -7.49 -14.44 8.40
CA LEU A 101 -8.58 -13.48 8.40
C LEU A 101 -9.52 -13.66 9.60
N ALA A 102 -9.62 -14.89 10.11
CA ALA A 102 -10.38 -15.19 11.32
C ALA A 102 -9.86 -14.48 12.59
N LEU A 103 -8.57 -14.13 12.61
CA LEU A 103 -7.90 -13.45 13.73
C LEU A 103 -8.04 -11.93 13.70
N ILE A 104 -8.50 -11.36 12.58
CA ILE A 104 -8.60 -9.91 12.40
C ILE A 104 -9.86 -9.40 13.09
N PRO A 105 -9.74 -8.53 14.13
CA PRO A 105 -10.90 -7.99 14.83
C PRO A 105 -11.59 -6.87 14.05
N SER A 106 -10.81 -6.04 13.35
CA SER A 106 -11.28 -4.92 12.54
C SER A 106 -10.27 -4.62 11.43
N THR A 107 -10.73 -3.90 10.41
CA THR A 107 -9.91 -3.46 9.27
C THR A 107 -10.03 -1.96 9.10
N LEU A 108 -9.00 -1.31 8.57
CA LEU A 108 -9.11 0.02 7.98
C LEU A 108 -9.32 -0.13 6.47
N ASN A 109 -10.32 0.54 5.93
CA ASN A 109 -10.61 0.49 4.50
C ASN A 109 -10.18 1.78 3.81
N TRP A 110 -9.43 1.63 2.72
CA TRP A 110 -8.94 2.74 1.92
C TRP A 110 -9.35 2.57 0.46
N LYS A 111 -9.96 3.61 -0.08
CA LYS A 111 -10.21 3.69 -1.52
C LYS A 111 -8.89 3.93 -2.23
N LEU A 112 -8.54 3.03 -3.15
CA LEU A 112 -7.30 3.15 -3.92
C LEU A 112 -7.58 4.00 -5.15
N MET A 113 -6.89 5.13 -5.25
CA MET A 113 -7.08 6.12 -6.31
C MET A 113 -5.74 6.40 -6.97
N ASP A 114 -5.75 6.53 -8.29
CA ASP A 114 -4.64 7.09 -9.05
C ASP A 114 -5.15 8.16 -10.02
N ARG A 115 -4.22 8.78 -10.76
CA ARG A 115 -4.53 9.76 -11.79
C ARG A 115 -3.69 9.52 -13.03
N ALA A 116 -4.22 9.90 -14.20
CA ALA A 116 -3.39 9.98 -15.40
C ALA A 116 -2.22 10.94 -15.16
N PRO A 117 -1.05 10.69 -15.77
CA PRO A 117 0.07 11.63 -15.70
C PRO A 117 -0.37 13.04 -16.12
N LEU A 118 -0.01 14.04 -15.33
CA LEU A 118 -0.24 15.45 -15.70
C LEU A 118 0.61 15.81 -16.90
N SER A 119 0.16 16.72 -17.76
CA SER A 119 0.95 17.19 -18.91
C SER A 119 2.18 18.02 -18.52
N THR A 120 2.16 18.62 -17.33
CA THR A 120 3.29 19.32 -16.72
C THR A 120 3.10 19.41 -15.21
N TRP A 121 4.19 19.46 -14.47
CA TRP A 121 4.28 19.65 -13.03
C TRP A 121 4.61 21.11 -12.67
N ILE A 122 4.97 21.93 -13.66
CA ILE A 122 5.43 23.30 -13.47
C ILE A 122 4.32 24.26 -13.90
N ASN A 123 4.04 25.27 -13.07
CA ASN A 123 3.07 26.28 -13.45
C ASN A 123 3.59 27.16 -14.61
N LYS A 124 2.68 27.83 -15.33
CA LYS A 124 3.02 28.66 -16.52
C LYS A 124 4.13 29.69 -16.27
N ASN A 125 4.20 30.25 -15.07
CA ASN A 125 5.16 31.30 -14.73
C ASN A 125 6.51 30.75 -14.23
N GLY A 126 6.68 29.42 -14.12
CA GLY A 126 7.94 28.78 -13.72
C GLY A 126 8.36 29.04 -12.28
N LYS A 127 7.39 29.21 -11.38
CA LYS A 127 7.62 29.56 -9.96
C LYS A 127 7.04 28.56 -8.97
N LEU A 128 6.24 27.60 -9.45
CA LEU A 128 5.63 26.55 -8.65
C LEU A 128 5.86 25.22 -9.36
N ALA A 129 6.23 24.21 -8.56
CA ALA A 129 6.38 22.83 -9.00
C ALA A 129 5.59 21.90 -8.10
N LEU A 130 5.02 20.85 -8.68
CA LEU A 130 4.40 19.73 -7.98
C LEU A 130 5.44 18.62 -7.76
N LEU A 131 5.28 17.88 -6.65
CA LEU A 131 6.07 16.68 -6.35
C LEU A 131 5.22 15.64 -5.59
N GLY A 132 5.68 14.38 -5.56
CA GLY A 132 4.94 13.31 -4.90
C GLY A 132 3.53 13.10 -5.48
N ASP A 133 2.60 12.71 -4.62
CA ASP A 133 1.21 12.42 -4.99
C ASP A 133 0.44 13.63 -5.55
N SER A 134 0.98 14.85 -5.44
CA SER A 134 0.38 16.03 -6.10
C SER A 134 0.53 16.02 -7.62
N CYS A 135 1.50 15.29 -8.18
CA CYS A 135 1.70 15.16 -9.63
C CYS A 135 1.71 13.73 -10.16
N HIS A 136 2.12 12.75 -9.35
CA HIS A 136 2.20 11.36 -9.79
C HIS A 136 1.60 10.36 -8.78
N PRO A 137 0.36 10.59 -8.30
CA PRO A 137 -0.31 9.63 -7.41
C PRO A 137 -0.49 8.29 -8.13
N MET A 138 -0.17 7.20 -7.45
CA MET A 138 -0.15 5.86 -8.02
C MET A 138 -0.76 4.82 -7.10
N LEU A 139 -1.25 3.74 -7.69
CA LEU A 139 -1.69 2.58 -6.93
C LEU A 139 -0.50 1.98 -6.15
N PRO A 140 -0.73 1.33 -5.00
CA PRO A 140 0.35 0.83 -4.15
C PRO A 140 0.99 -0.48 -4.64
N TYR A 141 0.66 -0.96 -5.84
CA TYR A 141 1.07 -2.28 -6.34
C TYR A 141 2.55 -2.41 -6.72
N ARG A 142 3.32 -1.32 -6.61
CA ARG A 142 4.80 -1.34 -6.68
C ARG A 142 5.50 -0.90 -5.42
N ALA A 143 4.77 -0.43 -4.41
CA ALA A 143 5.35 0.14 -3.19
C ALA A 143 6.43 1.22 -3.43
N GLN A 144 6.28 2.02 -4.50
CA GLN A 144 7.28 3.03 -4.91
C GLN A 144 6.81 4.48 -4.75
N GLY A 145 5.55 4.76 -4.40
CA GLY A 145 5.03 6.14 -4.32
C GLY A 145 5.87 7.05 -3.43
N SER A 146 6.13 6.64 -2.18
CA SER A 146 6.97 7.40 -1.25
C SER A 146 8.42 7.51 -1.73
N ALA A 147 8.97 6.45 -2.32
CA ALA A 147 10.32 6.49 -2.87
C ALA A 147 10.42 7.51 -4.02
N MET A 148 9.40 7.61 -4.88
CA MET A 148 9.36 8.63 -5.94
C MET A 148 9.33 10.05 -5.37
N ALA A 149 8.54 10.30 -4.32
CA ALA A 149 8.53 11.61 -3.65
C ALA A 149 9.90 11.97 -3.02
N VAL A 150 10.61 10.98 -2.45
CA VAL A 150 11.97 11.17 -1.91
C VAL A 150 12.96 11.49 -3.04
N GLU A 151 12.87 10.78 -4.17
CA GLU A 151 13.70 11.09 -5.34
C GLU A 151 13.41 12.49 -5.91
N ASP A 152 12.14 12.93 -5.92
CA ASP A 152 11.79 14.28 -6.34
C ASP A 152 12.46 15.33 -5.46
N ALA A 153 12.36 15.17 -4.14
CA ALA A 153 12.99 16.06 -3.17
C ALA A 153 14.52 16.07 -3.31
N ALA A 154 15.13 14.90 -3.56
CA ALA A 154 16.57 14.80 -3.78
C ALA A 154 17.01 15.51 -5.07
N VAL A 155 16.28 15.37 -6.18
CA VAL A 155 16.59 16.06 -7.44
C VAL A 155 16.42 17.57 -7.30
N LEU A 156 15.30 18.02 -6.72
CA LEU A 156 15.07 19.44 -6.44
C LEU A 156 16.17 20.02 -5.55
N GLY A 157 16.47 19.37 -4.43
CA GLY A 157 17.52 19.82 -3.50
C GLY A 157 18.90 19.91 -4.15
N ASN A 158 19.25 18.93 -4.98
CA ASN A 158 20.51 18.95 -5.73
C ASN A 158 20.55 20.06 -6.80
N LEU A 159 19.47 20.32 -7.52
CA LEU A 159 19.42 21.38 -8.52
C LEU A 159 19.51 22.76 -7.85
N PHE A 160 18.76 22.97 -6.78
CA PHE A 160 18.68 24.25 -6.08
C PHE A 160 19.89 24.55 -5.18
N SER A 161 20.71 23.56 -4.83
CA SER A 161 21.98 23.82 -4.13
C SER A 161 22.98 24.62 -4.98
N ARG A 162 22.75 24.70 -6.30
CA ARG A 162 23.56 25.47 -7.26
C ARG A 162 22.95 26.83 -7.61
N LEU A 163 21.84 27.21 -6.97
CA LEU A 163 21.15 28.47 -7.23
C LEU A 163 22.02 29.65 -6.79
N SER A 164 22.34 30.54 -7.73
CA SER A 164 23.09 31.79 -7.49
C SER A 164 22.30 33.04 -7.83
N SER A 165 21.16 32.92 -8.52
CA SER A 165 20.27 34.03 -8.86
C SER A 165 18.81 33.58 -9.02
N PRO A 166 17.81 34.40 -8.63
CA PRO A 166 16.39 34.10 -8.85
C PRO A 166 16.01 33.82 -10.32
N ALA A 167 16.78 34.35 -11.29
CA ALA A 167 16.57 34.08 -12.71
C ALA A 167 16.73 32.59 -13.09
N GLN A 168 17.44 31.81 -12.27
CA GLN A 168 17.67 30.38 -12.49
C GLN A 168 16.54 29.48 -11.95
N ILE A 169 15.58 30.01 -11.18
CA ILE A 169 14.50 29.20 -10.58
C ILE A 169 13.71 28.46 -11.66
N ALA A 170 13.21 29.20 -12.66
CA ALA A 170 12.41 28.62 -13.75
C ALA A 170 13.15 27.52 -14.54
N PRO A 171 14.40 27.72 -15.02
CA PRO A 171 15.12 26.65 -15.70
C PRO A 171 15.46 25.46 -14.80
N LEU A 172 15.75 25.66 -13.51
CA LEU A 172 15.99 24.55 -12.56
C LEU A 172 14.72 23.73 -12.31
N LEU A 173 13.55 24.37 -12.19
CA LEU A 173 12.28 23.65 -12.07
C LEU A 173 11.95 22.81 -13.33
N ARG A 174 12.24 23.35 -14.52
CA ARG A 174 12.09 22.59 -15.78
C ARG A 174 13.07 21.42 -15.87
N ALA A 175 14.30 21.59 -15.37
CA ALA A 175 15.27 20.51 -15.30
C ALA A 175 14.84 19.41 -14.30
N TYR A 176 14.23 19.79 -13.17
CA TYR A 176 13.62 18.83 -12.25
C TYR A 176 12.54 17.99 -12.95
N GLU A 177 11.59 18.65 -13.62
CA GLU A 177 10.54 17.97 -14.37
C GLU A 177 11.14 17.04 -15.44
N SER A 178 12.08 17.52 -16.26
CA SER A 178 12.65 16.68 -17.33
C SER A 178 13.40 15.44 -16.82
N ILE A 179 14.03 15.52 -15.65
CA ILE A 179 14.73 14.38 -15.04
C ILE A 179 13.74 13.38 -14.44
N ARG A 180 12.64 13.86 -13.88
CA ARG A 180 11.74 13.06 -13.04
C ARG A 180 10.50 12.54 -13.77
N TYR A 181 10.03 13.26 -14.78
CA TYR A 181 8.74 13.03 -15.43
C TYR A 181 8.60 11.60 -15.96
N ASP A 182 9.54 11.16 -16.81
CA ASP A 182 9.47 9.83 -17.43
C ASP A 182 9.59 8.72 -16.39
N ARG A 183 10.46 8.90 -15.38
CA ARG A 183 10.66 7.92 -14.32
C ARG A 183 9.43 7.73 -13.43
N ALA A 184 8.81 8.83 -13.01
CA ALA A 184 7.59 8.78 -12.20
C ALA A 184 6.42 8.23 -13.01
N THR A 185 6.26 8.67 -14.27
CA THR A 185 5.20 8.22 -15.18
C THR A 185 5.31 6.73 -15.51
N ALA A 186 6.51 6.24 -15.80
CA ALA A 186 6.76 4.82 -16.02
C ALA A 186 6.44 3.99 -14.76
N THR A 187 6.70 4.55 -13.58
CA THR A 187 6.37 3.90 -12.30
C THR A 187 4.86 3.85 -12.06
N GLN A 188 4.12 4.93 -12.35
CA GLN A 188 2.66 4.93 -12.34
C GLN A 188 2.08 3.87 -13.28
N ALA A 189 2.54 3.83 -14.53
CA ALA A 189 2.09 2.87 -15.53
C ALA A 189 2.39 1.43 -15.11
N SER A 190 3.61 1.17 -14.61
CA SER A 190 3.98 -0.14 -14.10
C SER A 190 3.13 -0.56 -12.89
N SER A 191 2.71 0.39 -12.05
CA SER A 191 1.83 0.10 -10.92
C SER A 191 0.44 -0.34 -11.38
N ARG A 192 -0.11 0.30 -12.43
CA ARG A 192 -1.34 -0.17 -13.08
C ARG A 192 -1.18 -1.55 -13.72
N LEU A 193 -0.03 -1.83 -14.35
CA LEU A 193 0.24 -3.16 -14.87
C LEU A 193 0.24 -4.22 -13.75
N ASN A 194 0.88 -3.92 -12.62
CA ASN A 194 0.88 -4.82 -11.47
C ASN A 194 -0.51 -5.05 -10.88
N GLN A 195 -1.42 -4.05 -10.93
CA GLN A 195 -2.82 -4.27 -10.60
C GLN A 195 -3.39 -5.44 -11.41
N HIS A 196 -3.20 -5.40 -12.73
CA HIS A 196 -3.71 -6.44 -13.62
C HIS A 196 -3.06 -7.79 -13.34
N ILE A 197 -1.73 -7.84 -13.23
CA ILE A 197 -0.97 -9.08 -12.98
C ILE A 197 -1.39 -9.75 -11.67
N PHE A 198 -1.57 -8.97 -10.59
CA PHE A 198 -1.92 -9.52 -9.27
C PHE A 198 -3.39 -9.93 -9.15
N HIS A 199 -4.22 -9.59 -10.14
CA HIS A 199 -5.67 -9.76 -10.12
C HIS A 199 -6.22 -10.51 -11.33
N LEU A 200 -5.36 -11.28 -12.02
CA LEU A 200 -5.75 -12.06 -13.18
C LEU A 200 -6.94 -12.99 -12.84
N PRO A 201 -7.88 -13.17 -13.79
CA PRO A 201 -8.93 -14.17 -13.63
C PRO A 201 -8.34 -15.57 -13.60
N ASP A 202 -9.15 -16.53 -13.16
CA ASP A 202 -8.79 -17.95 -13.31
C ASP A 202 -8.62 -18.27 -14.80
N GLY A 203 -7.65 -19.15 -15.09
CA GLY A 203 -7.46 -19.69 -16.43
C GLY A 203 -8.55 -20.69 -16.81
N PRO A 204 -8.58 -21.13 -18.07
CA PRO A 204 -9.41 -22.26 -18.48
C PRO A 204 -9.10 -23.51 -17.63
N GLU A 205 -10.15 -24.30 -17.36
CA GLU A 205 -10.02 -25.64 -16.75
C GLU A 205 -9.46 -26.68 -17.74
#